data_AF-A0A813VNG3-F1
#
_entry.id   AF-A0A813VNG3-F1
#
_cell.length_a   1.000
_cell.length_b   1.000
_cell.length_c   1.000
_cell.angle_alpha   90.00
_cell.angle_beta   90.00
_cell.angle_gamma   90.00
#
_symmetry.space_group_name_H-M   'P 1'
#
loop_
_entity.id
_entity.type
_entity.pdbx_description
1 polymer ?
#
loop_
_entity_poly.entity_id
_entity_poly.type
_entity_poly.pdbx_seq_one_letter_code
_entity_poly.pdbx_strand_id
1 'polypeptide(L)'
;MAEARSSFSGSSSAEHLAGVANEEADDVELHQRLEKIEREIIDLTFENNIFELNLERKKSEPITVPATTTAAVSSSQATTPTGSSQDLTAAGGTSRSDRFARKRSKSRSTQGDFRIQLTLEQKLDIITTEYEQMRNEKNRREAASEKKIDQLESDAEWIDIEIKDFESAIVEFLKTKESSIDKRTHKIIGEKIDRYFNERIKARESLINKLRDRSSGLKRQIVRLETQLRQKEEMGETLHEVDFNQLKIENKQYLDKIDEKNVELILLKRQVGKATQSLNRYKDDLNKQIKDLIDIEQRIGKQSSLYTRAEQEMIDATYEQSRAAKVHHHLAEQTEDYQVPEVLDYVKKKALLYNLERDCEVWARKVEIASNNLNFIGIHWSVTYLIE
;
A
#
# COMPACT_ATOMS: atom_id res chain seq x y z
N MET A 1 -27.25 73.99 -85.33
CA MET A 1 -27.97 72.78 -85.81
C MET A 1 -26.94 71.85 -86.44
N ALA A 2 -26.99 70.53 -86.26
CA ALA A 2 -27.66 69.72 -85.24
C ALA A 2 -26.99 68.33 -85.23
N GLU A 3 -27.12 67.57 -84.15
CA GLU A 3 -26.51 66.23 -84.04
C GLU A 3 -27.25 65.16 -84.87
N ALA A 4 -26.56 64.05 -85.18
CA ALA A 4 -26.94 62.72 -84.66
C ALA A 4 -26.20 61.57 -85.36
N ARG A 5 -25.65 60.64 -84.57
CA ARG A 5 -25.94 59.19 -84.66
C ARG A 5 -25.27 58.39 -83.53
N SER A 6 -25.98 57.39 -83.02
CA SER A 6 -25.54 56.46 -81.97
C SER A 6 -26.37 55.18 -82.07
N SER A 7 -25.72 54.00 -82.09
CA SER A 7 -26.36 52.67 -81.88
C SER A 7 -25.39 51.48 -82.03
N PHE A 8 -24.51 51.18 -81.06
CA PHE A 8 -23.85 49.86 -80.95
C PHE A 8 -23.19 49.63 -79.58
N SER A 9 -23.74 48.76 -78.71
CA SER A 9 -23.11 48.42 -77.41
C SER A 9 -23.59 47.14 -76.70
N GLY A 10 -24.55 46.38 -77.25
CA GLY A 10 -25.29 45.36 -76.47
C GLY A 10 -24.51 44.11 -76.03
N SER A 11 -23.61 43.57 -76.87
CA SER A 11 -23.01 42.24 -76.61
C SER A 11 -21.84 42.25 -75.62
N SER A 12 -21.17 43.39 -75.43
CA SER A 12 -19.92 43.43 -74.64
C SER A 12 -20.15 43.32 -73.14
N SER A 13 -21.34 43.67 -72.63
CA SER A 13 -21.55 43.91 -71.20
C SER A 13 -21.48 42.64 -70.34
N ALA A 14 -21.93 41.49 -70.86
CA ALA A 14 -21.95 40.24 -70.10
C ALA A 14 -20.55 39.64 -69.92
N GLU A 15 -19.75 39.60 -70.98
CA GLU A 15 -18.35 39.14 -70.92
C GLU A 15 -17.48 40.12 -70.13
N HIS A 16 -17.74 41.43 -70.23
CA HIS A 16 -17.01 42.45 -69.47
C HIS A 16 -17.35 42.43 -67.97
N LEU A 17 -18.58 42.07 -67.57
CA LEU A 17 -18.95 41.84 -66.17
C LEU A 17 -18.36 40.55 -65.61
N ALA A 18 -18.28 39.48 -66.42
CA ALA A 18 -17.58 38.25 -66.03
C ALA A 18 -16.06 38.47 -65.90
N GLY A 19 -15.48 39.28 -66.80
CA GLY A 19 -14.09 39.73 -66.72
C GLY A 19 -13.82 40.54 -65.45
N VAL A 20 -14.59 41.61 -65.21
CA VAL A 20 -14.43 42.46 -64.01
C VAL A 20 -14.63 41.67 -62.72
N ALA A 21 -15.59 40.74 -62.65
CA ALA A 21 -15.75 39.89 -61.48
C ALA A 21 -14.58 38.89 -61.26
N ASN A 22 -13.83 38.57 -62.31
CA ASN A 22 -12.60 37.76 -62.21
C ASN A 22 -11.38 38.63 -61.90
N GLU A 23 -11.31 39.86 -62.41
CA GLU A 23 -10.29 40.85 -62.08
C GLU A 23 -10.41 41.30 -60.61
N GLU A 24 -11.63 41.56 -60.11
CA GLU A 24 -11.88 41.83 -58.68
C GLU A 24 -11.53 40.63 -57.79
N ALA A 25 -11.68 39.39 -58.28
CA ALA A 25 -11.27 38.19 -57.55
C ALA A 25 -9.73 38.04 -57.51
N ASP A 26 -9.06 38.27 -58.64
CA ASP A 26 -7.59 38.24 -58.74
C ASP A 26 -6.95 39.37 -57.90
N ASP A 27 -7.52 40.58 -57.89
CA ASP A 27 -7.07 41.69 -57.04
C ASP A 27 -7.28 41.40 -55.55
N VAL A 28 -8.38 40.71 -55.18
CA VAL A 28 -8.61 40.26 -53.79
C VAL A 28 -7.63 39.16 -53.37
N GLU A 29 -7.27 38.21 -54.25
CA GLU A 29 -6.19 37.26 -53.96
C GLU A 29 -4.85 38.00 -53.84
N LEU A 30 -4.56 38.95 -54.74
CA LEU A 30 -3.34 39.73 -54.73
C LEU A 30 -3.18 40.54 -53.43
N HIS A 31 -4.26 41.18 -52.95
CA HIS A 31 -4.26 41.88 -51.67
C HIS A 31 -4.04 40.95 -50.47
N GLN A 32 -4.70 39.79 -50.41
CA GLN A 32 -4.47 38.79 -49.35
C GLN A 32 -3.01 38.28 -49.36
N ARG A 33 -2.43 38.12 -50.56
CA ARG A 33 -1.06 37.71 -50.77
C ARG A 33 -0.06 38.78 -50.34
N LEU A 34 -0.38 40.06 -50.56
CA LEU A 34 0.39 41.22 -50.11
C LEU A 34 0.38 41.31 -48.57
N GLU A 35 -0.80 41.27 -47.94
CA GLU A 35 -0.96 41.26 -46.47
C GLU A 35 -0.28 40.05 -45.80
N LYS A 36 -0.17 38.91 -46.51
CA LYS A 36 0.62 37.77 -46.05
C LYS A 36 2.14 38.03 -46.12
N ILE A 37 2.63 38.62 -47.22
CA ILE A 37 4.04 38.97 -47.38
C ILE A 37 4.46 40.04 -46.36
N GLU A 38 3.61 41.03 -46.08
CA GLU A 38 3.86 42.04 -45.04
C GLU A 38 3.99 41.41 -43.65
N ARG A 39 3.11 40.47 -43.29
CA ARG A 39 3.25 39.69 -42.04
C ARG A 39 4.54 38.87 -42.00
N GLU A 40 4.89 38.18 -43.08
CA GLU A 40 6.12 37.40 -43.17
C GLU A 40 7.38 38.29 -43.03
N ILE A 41 7.35 39.52 -43.56
CA ILE A 41 8.41 40.52 -43.36
C ILE A 41 8.46 41.01 -41.91
N ILE A 42 7.33 41.22 -41.24
CA ILE A 42 7.27 41.60 -39.83
C ILE A 42 7.85 40.48 -38.95
N ASP A 43 7.45 39.24 -39.17
CA ASP A 43 7.94 38.07 -38.40
C ASP A 43 9.44 37.86 -38.62
N LEU A 44 9.93 37.96 -39.87
CA LEU A 44 11.35 37.84 -40.19
C LEU A 44 12.19 39.02 -39.67
N THR A 45 11.66 40.25 -39.62
CA THR A 45 12.39 41.40 -39.05
C THR A 45 12.46 41.31 -37.52
N PHE A 46 11.41 40.79 -36.86
CA PHE A 46 11.45 40.46 -35.44
C PHE A 46 12.46 39.33 -35.14
N GLU A 47 12.44 38.23 -35.91
CA GLU A 47 13.41 37.13 -35.75
C GLU A 47 14.86 37.61 -35.93
N ASN A 48 15.14 38.38 -36.97
CA ASN A 48 16.48 38.95 -37.19
C ASN A 48 16.90 39.89 -36.05
N ASN A 49 16.01 40.73 -35.52
CA ASN A 49 16.33 41.64 -34.42
C ASN A 49 16.73 40.87 -33.14
N ILE A 50 16.03 39.78 -32.83
CA ILE A 50 16.36 38.87 -31.73
C ILE A 50 17.73 38.22 -31.93
N PHE A 51 18.06 37.78 -33.14
CA PHE A 51 19.37 37.20 -33.45
C PHE A 51 20.51 38.23 -33.44
N GLU A 52 20.26 39.47 -33.88
CA GLU A 52 21.23 40.56 -33.81
C GLU A 52 21.52 40.97 -32.37
N LEU A 53 20.49 41.16 -31.53
CA LEU A 53 20.63 41.39 -30.09
C LEU A 53 21.46 40.29 -29.41
N ASN A 54 21.12 39.02 -29.65
CA ASN A 54 21.82 37.90 -29.03
C ASN A 54 23.29 37.80 -29.47
N LEU A 55 23.56 38.13 -30.74
CA LEU A 55 24.91 38.20 -31.30
C LEU A 55 25.70 39.40 -30.76
N GLU A 56 25.06 40.55 -30.50
CA GLU A 56 25.69 41.70 -29.84
C GLU A 56 26.02 41.43 -28.38
N ARG A 57 25.10 40.83 -27.61
CA ARG A 57 25.37 40.41 -26.24
C ARG A 57 26.54 39.43 -26.19
N LYS A 58 26.56 38.40 -27.05
CA LYS A 58 27.69 37.43 -27.15
C LYS A 58 29.01 38.04 -27.66
N LYS A 59 29.00 39.17 -28.38
CA LYS A 59 30.21 39.95 -28.69
C LYS A 59 30.69 40.78 -27.48
N SER A 60 29.80 41.12 -26.55
CA SER A 60 30.10 41.91 -25.35
C SER A 60 30.50 41.06 -24.13
N GLU A 61 30.19 39.76 -24.13
CA GLU A 61 30.64 38.81 -23.11
C GLU A 61 32.18 38.66 -23.15
N PRO A 62 32.90 38.88 -22.04
CA PRO A 62 34.34 38.66 -21.99
C PRO A 62 34.65 37.16 -22.09
N ILE A 63 35.56 36.80 -23.00
CA ILE A 63 35.99 35.41 -23.21
C ILE A 63 36.72 34.91 -21.96
N THR A 64 35.99 34.24 -21.08
CA THR A 64 36.52 33.68 -19.83
C THR A 64 37.24 32.37 -20.16
N VAL A 65 38.53 32.48 -20.50
CA VAL A 65 39.39 31.32 -20.74
C VAL A 65 39.52 30.50 -19.45
N PRO A 66 39.32 29.17 -19.47
CA PRO A 66 39.47 28.34 -18.28
C PRO A 66 40.94 28.29 -17.83
N ALA A 67 41.26 29.05 -16.78
CA ALA A 67 42.62 29.16 -16.25
C ALA A 67 42.91 28.02 -15.26
N THR A 68 43.79 27.09 -15.67
CA THR A 68 44.17 25.91 -14.89
C THR A 68 45.09 26.25 -13.70
N THR A 69 44.80 25.66 -12.53
CA THR A 69 45.69 25.47 -11.36
C THR A 69 46.41 26.68 -10.72
N THR A 70 46.09 26.93 -9.45
CA THR A 70 47.04 26.71 -8.34
C THR A 70 46.31 25.99 -7.19
N ALA A 71 46.99 25.05 -6.52
CA ALA A 71 46.39 24.22 -5.48
C ALA A 71 46.82 24.65 -4.07
N ALA A 72 45.93 24.50 -3.10
CA ALA A 72 46.24 24.47 -1.67
C ALA A 72 45.68 23.16 -1.08
N VAL A 73 46.44 22.50 -0.19
CA VAL A 73 46.24 21.10 0.18
C VAL A 73 45.61 20.95 1.56
N SER A 74 44.69 20.00 1.70
CA SER A 74 44.40 19.25 2.92
C SER A 74 44.03 17.81 2.56
N SER A 75 44.31 16.83 3.43
CA SER A 75 44.46 15.43 3.02
C SER A 75 44.02 14.40 4.07
N SER A 76 43.49 13.26 3.61
CA SER A 76 43.38 12.02 4.40
C SER A 76 43.26 10.73 3.56
N GLN A 77 44.29 9.90 3.67
CA GLN A 77 44.32 8.42 3.71
C GLN A 77 43.24 7.56 2.99
N ALA A 78 43.71 6.70 2.07
CA ALA A 78 43.39 5.24 2.03
C ALA A 78 44.46 4.49 1.20
N THR A 79 44.57 3.16 1.33
CA THR A 79 45.67 2.33 0.76
C THR A 79 45.23 1.27 -0.25
N THR A 80 46.18 0.83 -1.09
CA THR A 80 46.09 -0.15 -2.20
C THR A 80 45.83 -1.61 -1.75
N PRO A 81 45.35 -2.51 -2.65
CA PRO A 81 46.17 -3.23 -3.66
C PRO A 81 45.64 -3.04 -5.12
N THR A 82 46.36 -3.21 -6.25
CA THR A 82 47.43 -4.13 -6.73
C THR A 82 46.89 -5.46 -7.32
N GLY A 83 47.05 -5.71 -8.64
CA GLY A 83 46.85 -7.07 -9.22
C GLY A 83 46.45 -7.23 -10.71
N SER A 84 47.40 -6.98 -11.64
CA SER A 84 47.65 -7.66 -12.96
C SER A 84 46.62 -8.57 -13.71
N SER A 85 46.70 -8.50 -15.06
CA SER A 85 46.49 -9.60 -16.06
C SER A 85 45.04 -10.09 -16.35
N GLN A 86 44.68 -10.68 -17.51
CA GLN A 86 45.26 -10.83 -18.87
C GLN A 86 44.18 -11.36 -19.87
N ASP A 87 44.41 -11.20 -21.20
CA ASP A 87 44.04 -12.09 -22.35
C ASP A 87 42.58 -12.60 -22.55
N LEU A 88 42.03 -12.90 -23.74
CA LEU A 88 42.40 -12.82 -25.19
C LEU A 88 41.03 -12.70 -25.99
N THR A 89 40.83 -12.75 -27.32
CA THR A 89 41.54 -13.34 -28.49
C THR A 89 41.11 -12.65 -29.82
N ALA A 90 41.76 -13.04 -30.94
CA ALA A 90 41.31 -13.16 -32.35
C ALA A 90 39.88 -12.71 -32.79
N ALA A 91 39.64 -12.23 -34.03
CA ALA A 91 40.48 -11.87 -35.21
C ALA A 91 39.59 -11.12 -36.25
N GLY A 92 40.08 -10.46 -37.31
CA GLY A 92 41.46 -10.12 -37.74
C GLY A 92 41.50 -9.60 -39.19
N GLY A 93 42.60 -8.93 -39.58
CA GLY A 93 42.84 -8.43 -40.96
C GLY A 93 42.23 -7.05 -41.30
N THR A 94 42.78 -6.21 -42.19
CA THR A 94 44.05 -6.30 -42.94
C THR A 94 44.62 -4.91 -43.33
N SER A 95 45.90 -4.69 -43.00
CA SER A 95 46.96 -4.04 -43.81
C SER A 95 46.87 -2.56 -44.28
N ARG A 96 48.04 -1.90 -44.21
CA ARG A 96 48.52 -0.70 -44.96
C ARG A 96 47.84 0.65 -44.67
N SER A 97 48.49 1.78 -44.35
CA SER A 97 49.89 2.29 -44.24
C SER A 97 50.11 3.50 -45.14
N ASP A 98 50.55 4.61 -44.52
CA ASP A 98 51.30 5.73 -45.08
C ASP A 98 50.81 6.52 -46.31
N ARG A 99 50.70 7.84 -46.07
CA ARG A 99 51.38 8.94 -46.80
C ARG A 99 51.88 8.61 -48.23
N PHE A 100 51.40 9.35 -49.23
CA PHE A 100 52.12 10.55 -49.73
C PHE A 100 51.23 11.43 -50.63
N ALA A 101 51.71 12.63 -50.96
CA ALA A 101 50.92 13.72 -51.54
C ALA A 101 51.19 13.99 -53.04
N ARG A 102 50.46 15.00 -53.58
CA ARG A 102 50.71 15.82 -54.81
C ARG A 102 50.05 15.39 -56.14
N LYS A 103 48.89 16.00 -56.44
CA LYS A 103 48.65 17.00 -57.53
C LYS A 103 47.13 17.12 -57.77
N ARG A 104 46.51 18.30 -57.56
CA ARG A 104 46.51 19.48 -58.44
C ARG A 104 45.89 19.21 -59.82
N SER A 105 44.60 19.50 -59.99
CA SER A 105 44.11 20.47 -61.00
C SER A 105 42.58 20.63 -61.04
N LYS A 106 42.16 21.80 -61.54
CA LYS A 106 40.86 22.18 -62.12
C LYS A 106 39.63 22.26 -61.19
N SER A 107 39.11 23.48 -61.15
CA SER A 107 37.80 23.87 -60.65
C SER A 107 36.66 23.18 -61.41
N ARG A 108 35.62 22.83 -60.66
CA ARG A 108 34.24 22.89 -61.15
C ARG A 108 33.41 23.60 -60.10
N SER A 109 33.07 24.87 -60.37
CA SER A 109 32.16 25.66 -59.56
C SER A 109 30.72 25.26 -59.92
N THR A 110 30.09 24.51 -59.02
CA THR A 110 28.63 24.29 -59.02
C THR A 110 28.14 24.66 -57.64
N GLN A 111 27.25 25.66 -57.54
CA GLN A 111 26.77 26.19 -56.27
C GLN A 111 26.02 25.10 -55.50
N GLY A 112 26.56 24.70 -54.35
CA GLY A 112 25.87 23.97 -53.31
C GLY A 112 25.89 24.86 -52.07
N ASP A 113 24.86 25.69 -51.93
CA ASP A 113 24.78 26.74 -50.92
C ASP A 113 24.44 26.13 -49.54
N PHE A 114 25.39 25.39 -48.97
CA PHE A 114 25.37 24.88 -47.59
C PHE A 114 25.53 26.04 -46.60
N ARG A 115 24.55 26.93 -46.60
CA ARG A 115 24.32 27.88 -45.52
C ARG A 115 24.23 27.08 -44.23
N ILE A 116 25.01 27.47 -43.24
CA ILE A 116 24.89 26.94 -41.88
C ILE A 116 23.62 27.58 -41.28
N GLN A 117 22.47 27.08 -41.71
CA GLN A 117 21.17 27.43 -41.15
C GLN A 117 21.10 26.82 -39.74
N LEU A 118 20.74 27.64 -38.76
CA LEU A 118 20.40 27.12 -37.44
C LEU A 118 19.21 26.16 -37.56
N THR A 119 19.26 25.05 -36.83
CA THR A 119 18.09 24.18 -36.68
C THR A 119 16.96 24.93 -36.00
N LEU A 120 15.72 24.49 -36.18
CA LEU A 120 14.57 25.11 -35.50
C LEU A 120 14.75 25.10 -33.97
N GLU A 121 15.36 24.05 -33.43
CA GLU A 121 15.77 23.91 -32.03
C GLU A 121 16.76 25.01 -31.62
N GLN A 122 17.85 25.20 -32.36
CA GLN A 122 18.84 26.28 -32.12
C GLN A 122 18.25 27.69 -32.26
N LYS A 123 17.28 27.88 -33.16
CA LYS A 123 16.53 29.14 -33.28
C LYS A 123 15.68 29.39 -32.03
N LEU A 124 14.95 28.38 -31.57
CA LEU A 124 14.13 28.44 -30.37
C LEU A 124 14.98 28.69 -29.12
N ASP A 125 16.15 28.06 -28.98
CA ASP A 125 17.10 28.30 -27.88
C ASP A 125 17.60 29.74 -27.83
N ILE A 126 17.85 30.36 -28.99
CA ILE A 126 18.22 31.79 -29.04
C ILE A 126 17.01 32.68 -28.68
N ILE A 127 15.82 32.37 -29.19
CA ILE A 127 14.61 33.15 -28.91
C ILE A 127 14.23 33.06 -27.42
N THR A 128 14.33 31.89 -26.78
CA THR A 128 14.04 31.72 -25.35
C THR A 128 15.08 32.41 -24.47
N THR A 129 16.38 32.22 -24.75
CA THR A 129 17.44 32.89 -23.97
C THR A 129 17.40 34.42 -24.12
N GLU A 130 17.12 34.93 -25.33
CA GLU A 130 16.97 36.38 -25.54
C GLU A 130 15.69 36.94 -24.89
N TYR A 131 14.57 36.19 -24.93
CA TYR A 131 13.34 36.54 -24.21
C TYR A 131 13.55 36.60 -22.69
N GLU A 132 14.24 35.62 -22.11
CA GLU A 132 14.59 35.62 -20.68
C GLU A 132 15.52 36.78 -20.32
N GLN A 133 16.52 37.08 -21.16
CA GLN A 133 17.40 38.22 -20.94
C GLN A 133 16.66 39.56 -21.04
N MET A 134 15.80 39.75 -22.04
CA MET A 134 14.94 40.94 -22.17
C MET A 134 13.96 41.09 -21.00
N ARG A 135 13.40 39.97 -20.50
CA ARG A 135 12.54 39.95 -19.31
C ARG A 135 13.32 40.31 -18.04
N ASN A 136 14.51 39.75 -17.85
CA ASN A 136 15.38 40.08 -16.72
C ASN A 136 15.87 41.53 -16.77
N GLU A 137 16.17 42.05 -17.96
CA GLU A 137 16.56 43.45 -18.16
C GLU A 137 15.38 44.40 -17.92
N LYS A 138 14.16 44.04 -18.37
CA LYS A 138 12.93 44.76 -18.02
C LYS A 138 12.77 44.84 -16.50
N ASN A 139 12.74 43.69 -15.81
CA ASN A 139 12.59 43.63 -14.35
C ASN A 139 13.67 44.46 -13.62
N ARG A 140 14.91 44.44 -14.13
CA ARG A 140 16.03 45.23 -13.60
C ARG A 140 15.84 46.74 -13.79
N ARG A 141 15.29 47.17 -14.93
CA ARG A 141 14.96 48.59 -15.19
C ARG A 141 13.78 49.04 -14.32
N GLU A 142 12.74 48.22 -14.18
CA GLU A 142 11.59 48.48 -13.31
C GLU A 142 12.03 48.66 -11.85
N ALA A 143 12.75 47.70 -11.28
CA ALA A 143 13.29 47.77 -9.92
C ALA A 143 14.36 48.86 -9.71
N ALA A 144 14.94 49.42 -10.77
CA ALA A 144 15.80 50.60 -10.71
C ALA A 144 15.00 51.91 -10.76
N SER A 145 13.91 51.95 -11.51
CA SER A 145 12.98 53.10 -11.54
C SER A 145 12.19 53.23 -10.25
N GLU A 146 11.70 52.11 -9.68
CA GLU A 146 11.01 52.05 -8.39
C GLU A 146 11.88 52.66 -7.27
N LYS A 147 13.11 52.15 -7.10
CA LYS A 147 14.10 52.72 -6.17
C LYS A 147 14.43 54.20 -6.40
N LYS A 148 14.24 54.71 -7.63
CA LYS A 148 14.45 56.14 -7.91
C LYS A 148 13.21 56.98 -7.63
N ILE A 149 12.02 56.42 -7.77
CA ILE A 149 10.75 57.01 -7.29
C ILE A 149 10.81 57.09 -5.76
N ASP A 150 11.08 55.98 -5.05
CA ASP A 150 11.26 55.94 -3.59
C ASP A 150 12.22 57.03 -3.09
N GLN A 151 13.35 57.21 -3.79
CA GLN A 151 14.31 58.24 -3.45
C GLN A 151 13.75 59.65 -3.67
N LEU A 152 13.09 59.92 -4.80
CA LEU A 152 12.54 61.24 -5.11
C LEU A 152 11.36 61.61 -4.18
N GLU A 153 10.56 60.63 -3.77
CA GLU A 153 9.51 60.82 -2.76
C GLU A 153 10.13 61.12 -1.39
N SER A 154 11.16 60.37 -0.97
CA SER A 154 11.89 60.65 0.29
C SER A 154 12.65 61.98 0.27
N ASP A 155 13.24 62.37 -0.86
CA ASP A 155 13.89 63.67 -1.06
C ASP A 155 12.85 64.81 -0.97
N ALA A 156 11.66 64.61 -1.54
CA ALA A 156 10.55 65.57 -1.49
C ALA A 156 9.98 65.71 -0.06
N GLU A 157 9.69 64.61 0.64
CA GLU A 157 9.28 64.64 2.05
C GLU A 157 10.30 65.35 2.94
N TRP A 158 11.60 65.13 2.70
CA TRP A 158 12.66 65.80 3.46
C TRP A 158 12.67 67.32 3.22
N ILE A 159 12.56 67.77 1.96
CA ILE A 159 12.43 69.20 1.63
C ILE A 159 11.19 69.79 2.32
N ASP A 160 10.06 69.08 2.28
CA ASP A 160 8.79 69.53 2.86
C ASP A 160 8.84 69.61 4.39
N ILE A 161 9.73 68.86 5.05
CA ILE A 161 10.00 68.95 6.50
C ILE A 161 10.98 70.10 6.82
N GLU A 162 12.07 70.24 6.05
CA GLU A 162 13.09 71.28 6.28
C GLU A 162 12.50 72.69 6.03
N ILE A 163 11.61 72.86 5.04
CA ILE A 163 10.84 74.10 4.84
C ILE A 163 10.06 74.47 6.11
N LYS A 164 9.38 73.49 6.75
CA LYS A 164 8.58 73.72 7.96
C LYS A 164 9.45 74.05 9.19
N ASP A 165 10.67 73.51 9.31
CA ASP A 165 11.63 73.97 10.33
C ASP A 165 12.10 75.41 10.05
N PHE A 166 12.39 75.76 8.79
CA PHE A 166 12.79 77.11 8.43
C PHE A 166 11.69 78.14 8.70
N GLU A 167 10.44 77.88 8.31
CA GLU A 167 9.30 78.77 8.59
C GLU A 167 9.08 78.94 10.10
N SER A 168 9.00 77.84 10.84
CA SER A 168 8.85 77.84 12.30
C SER A 168 9.96 78.64 12.99
N ALA A 169 11.21 78.43 12.57
CA ALA A 169 12.35 79.10 13.15
C ALA A 169 12.47 80.58 12.74
N ILE A 170 11.99 81.00 11.57
CA ILE A 170 11.88 82.42 11.21
C ILE A 170 10.87 83.11 12.14
N VAL A 171 9.71 82.49 12.39
CA VAL A 171 8.71 83.00 13.33
C VAL A 171 9.27 83.08 14.76
N GLU A 172 9.97 82.04 15.21
CA GLU A 172 10.61 82.00 16.52
C GLU A 172 11.74 83.05 16.67
N PHE A 173 12.58 83.22 15.65
CA PHE A 173 13.62 84.24 15.62
C PHE A 173 13.03 85.67 15.64
N LEU A 174 11.96 85.92 14.87
CA LEU A 174 11.29 87.23 14.87
C LEU A 174 10.65 87.55 16.24
N LYS A 175 9.99 86.56 16.86
CA LYS A 175 9.47 86.65 18.24
C LYS A 175 10.58 86.92 19.25
N THR A 176 11.72 86.23 19.10
CA THR A 176 12.91 86.41 19.95
C THR A 176 13.50 87.81 19.79
N LYS A 177 13.66 88.29 18.54
CA LYS A 177 14.13 89.63 18.20
C LYS A 177 13.26 90.70 18.85
N GLU A 178 11.94 90.61 18.73
CA GLU A 178 11.02 91.56 19.35
C GLU A 178 11.15 91.55 20.88
N SER A 179 11.19 90.36 21.50
CA SER A 179 11.44 90.22 22.94
C SER A 179 12.83 90.69 23.41
N SER A 180 13.74 90.98 22.47
CA SER A 180 15.12 91.41 22.71
C SER A 180 15.31 92.91 22.56
N ILE A 181 14.30 93.68 22.15
CA ILE A 181 14.36 95.15 22.14
C ILE A 181 14.17 95.65 23.59
N ASP A 182 15.11 96.45 24.09
CA ASP A 182 14.93 97.18 25.35
C ASP A 182 13.85 98.26 25.15
N LYS A 183 12.75 98.15 25.91
CA LYS A 183 11.60 99.06 25.89
C LYS A 183 11.94 100.52 26.23
N ARG A 184 13.12 100.80 26.82
CA ARG A 184 13.55 102.16 27.20
C ARG A 184 14.55 102.78 26.22
N THR A 185 15.48 102.00 25.65
CA THR A 185 16.50 102.52 24.71
C THR A 185 16.26 102.15 23.25
N HIS A 186 15.27 101.29 22.96
CA HIS A 186 14.98 100.71 21.64
C HIS A 186 16.16 99.99 20.97
N LYS A 187 17.18 99.60 21.76
CA LYS A 187 18.33 98.82 21.29
C LYS A 187 18.10 97.31 21.49
N ILE A 188 18.70 96.50 20.63
CA ILE A 188 18.63 95.03 20.73
C ILE A 188 19.64 94.54 21.78
N ILE A 189 19.18 93.68 22.69
CA ILE A 189 19.99 92.99 23.69
C ILE A 189 20.66 91.78 23.01
N GLY A 190 21.93 91.93 22.62
CA GLY A 190 22.69 90.90 21.90
C GLY A 190 22.69 89.54 22.60
N GLU A 191 22.87 89.51 23.92
CA GLU A 191 22.93 88.28 24.73
C GLU A 191 21.69 87.36 24.56
N LYS A 192 20.50 87.92 24.32
CA LYS A 192 19.29 87.14 24.05
C LYS A 192 19.31 86.48 22.67
N ILE A 193 19.85 87.19 21.67
CA ILE A 193 20.03 86.69 20.30
C ILE A 193 21.11 85.60 20.28
N ASP A 194 22.23 85.83 20.96
CA ASP A 194 23.31 84.84 21.11
C ASP A 194 22.80 83.60 21.84
N ARG A 195 21.99 83.76 22.90
CA ARG A 195 21.38 82.64 23.63
C ARG A 195 20.48 81.80 22.73
N TYR A 196 19.61 82.43 21.93
CA TYR A 196 18.77 81.75 20.95
C TYR A 196 19.58 80.91 19.96
N PHE A 197 20.63 81.48 19.35
CA PHE A 197 21.48 80.73 18.43
C PHE A 197 22.22 79.56 19.13
N ASN A 198 22.73 79.78 20.34
CA ASN A 198 23.38 78.72 21.13
C ASN A 198 22.42 77.58 21.52
N GLU A 199 21.16 77.90 21.87
CA GLU A 199 20.13 76.91 22.20
C GLU A 199 19.70 76.13 20.95
N ARG A 200 19.52 76.79 19.80
CA ARG A 200 19.18 76.12 18.53
C ARG A 200 20.33 75.26 17.98
N ILE A 201 21.60 75.65 18.18
CA ILE A 201 22.77 74.82 17.85
C ILE A 201 22.74 73.53 18.68
N LYS A 202 22.60 73.63 20.01
CA LYS A 202 22.51 72.46 20.91
C LYS A 202 21.32 71.55 20.58
N ALA A 203 20.19 72.12 20.13
CA ALA A 203 19.04 71.35 19.66
C ALA A 203 19.38 70.54 18.39
N ARG A 204 20.04 71.15 17.39
CA ARG A 204 20.53 70.44 16.19
C ARG A 204 21.57 69.36 16.55
N GLU A 205 22.51 69.63 17.45
CA GLU A 205 23.49 68.64 17.92
C GLU A 205 22.82 67.42 18.59
N SER A 206 21.81 67.67 19.44
CA SER A 206 21.01 66.60 20.06
C SER A 206 20.27 65.76 19.02
N LEU A 207 19.72 66.37 17.98
CA LEU A 207 19.05 65.67 16.88
C LEU A 207 20.04 64.84 16.04
N ILE A 208 21.20 65.41 15.68
CA ILE A 208 22.26 64.73 14.94
C ILE A 208 22.72 63.46 15.67
N ASN A 209 22.91 63.53 17.00
CA ASN A 209 23.31 62.36 17.78
C ASN A 209 22.20 61.29 17.81
N LYS A 210 20.94 61.65 18.05
CA LYS A 210 19.80 60.72 17.96
C LYS A 210 19.68 60.04 16.60
N LEU A 211 19.92 60.78 15.51
CA LEU A 211 19.91 60.23 14.14
C LEU A 211 21.10 59.29 13.88
N ARG A 212 22.30 59.60 14.39
CA ARG A 212 23.47 58.72 14.34
C ARG A 212 23.25 57.41 15.11
N ASP A 213 22.64 57.48 16.29
CA ASP A 213 22.28 56.30 17.09
C ASP A 213 21.25 55.43 16.37
N ARG A 214 20.19 56.04 15.82
CA ARG A 214 19.16 55.33 15.03
C ARG A 214 19.75 54.70 13.76
N SER A 215 20.60 55.42 13.02
CA SER A 215 21.29 54.89 11.84
C SER A 215 22.20 53.70 12.21
N SER A 216 22.92 53.79 13.32
CA SER A 216 23.78 52.72 13.83
C SER A 216 22.96 51.51 14.32
N GLY A 217 21.77 51.75 14.90
CA GLY A 217 20.80 50.70 15.25
C GLY A 217 20.28 49.95 14.02
N LEU A 218 19.81 50.69 13.01
CA LEU A 218 19.31 50.12 11.76
C LEU A 218 20.39 49.34 11.00
N LYS A 219 21.64 49.84 10.94
CA LYS A 219 22.77 49.10 10.35
C LYS A 219 23.03 47.76 11.06
N ARG A 220 22.95 47.71 12.39
CA ARG A 220 23.06 46.45 13.16
C ARG A 220 21.85 45.52 12.93
N GLN A 221 20.67 46.07 12.66
CA GLN A 221 19.47 45.29 12.32
C GLN A 221 19.57 44.69 10.92
N ILE A 222 20.06 45.44 9.93
CA ILE A 222 20.33 44.97 8.56
C ILE A 222 21.29 43.77 8.61
N VAL A 223 22.49 43.91 9.21
CA VAL A 223 23.48 42.82 9.30
C VAL A 223 22.91 41.58 10.01
N ARG A 224 22.05 41.76 11.03
CA ARG A 224 21.36 40.65 11.70
C ARG A 224 20.37 39.95 10.75
N LEU A 225 19.59 40.70 10.00
CA LEU A 225 18.61 40.15 9.04
C LEU A 225 19.31 39.49 7.84
N GLU A 226 20.41 40.06 7.34
CA GLU A 226 21.26 39.45 6.31
C GLU A 226 21.89 38.13 6.79
N THR A 227 22.33 38.08 8.05
CA THR A 227 22.83 36.84 8.67
C THR A 227 21.71 35.81 8.84
N GLN A 228 20.52 36.22 9.26
CA GLN A 228 19.35 35.33 9.39
C GLN A 228 18.80 34.86 8.04
N LEU A 229 18.89 35.69 7.00
CA LEU A 229 18.55 35.32 5.62
C LEU A 229 19.53 34.27 5.11
N ARG A 230 20.84 34.55 5.20
CA ARG A 230 21.90 33.60 4.85
C ARG A 230 21.78 32.27 5.59
N GLN A 231 21.53 32.30 6.91
CA GLN A 231 21.29 31.09 7.68
C GLN A 231 20.04 30.32 7.23
N LYS A 232 19.01 30.99 6.70
CA LYS A 232 17.83 30.33 6.12
C LYS A 232 18.06 29.81 4.70
N GLU A 233 18.90 30.50 3.93
CA GLU A 233 19.36 30.05 2.61
C GLU A 233 20.22 28.80 2.79
N GLU A 234 21.26 28.85 3.63
CA GLU A 234 22.09 27.72 4.04
C GLU A 234 21.24 26.56 4.61
N MET A 235 20.28 26.83 5.52
CA MET A 235 19.37 25.78 6.05
C MET A 235 18.37 25.22 5.03
N GLY A 236 18.04 25.95 3.97
CA GLY A 236 17.22 25.48 2.86
C GLY A 236 18.02 24.68 1.84
N GLU A 237 19.28 25.08 1.62
CA GLU A 237 20.23 24.47 0.71
C GLU A 237 20.86 23.19 1.29
N THR A 238 20.92 23.04 2.63
CA THR A 238 21.30 21.81 3.34
C THR A 238 20.26 20.69 3.33
N LEU A 239 19.16 20.83 2.58
CA LEU A 239 18.45 19.64 2.07
C LEU A 239 19.11 19.25 0.73
N HIS A 240 20.35 18.76 0.81
CA HIS A 240 21.15 18.52 -0.39
C HIS A 240 20.52 17.43 -1.26
N GLU A 241 20.83 17.44 -2.56
CA GLU A 241 20.44 16.33 -3.44
C GLU A 241 21.02 14.99 -2.95
N VAL A 242 22.16 15.04 -2.26
CA VAL A 242 22.78 13.90 -1.56
C VAL A 242 21.85 13.31 -0.51
N ASP A 243 21.19 14.14 0.32
CA ASP A 243 20.27 13.67 1.37
C ASP A 243 19.00 13.08 0.77
N PHE A 244 18.47 13.70 -0.29
CA PHE A 244 17.37 13.13 -1.07
C PHE A 244 17.74 11.78 -1.71
N ASN A 245 18.97 11.64 -2.21
CA ASN A 245 19.44 10.40 -2.82
C ASN A 245 19.76 9.33 -1.76
N GLN A 246 20.28 9.70 -0.59
CA GLN A 246 20.42 8.83 0.57
C GLN A 246 19.06 8.31 1.04
N LEU A 247 18.05 9.19 1.17
CA LEU A 247 16.69 8.79 1.56
C LEU A 247 16.03 7.86 0.54
N LYS A 248 16.26 8.06 -0.77
CA LYS A 248 15.84 7.12 -1.82
C LYS A 248 16.53 5.76 -1.69
N ILE A 249 17.83 5.74 -1.40
CA ILE A 249 18.62 4.51 -1.21
C ILE A 249 18.12 3.74 0.02
N GLU A 250 17.93 4.42 1.17
CA GLU A 250 17.40 3.81 2.39
C GLU A 250 15.99 3.28 2.19
N ASN A 251 15.09 4.08 1.59
CA ASN A 251 13.71 3.65 1.31
C ASN A 251 13.70 2.39 0.43
N LYS A 252 14.54 2.33 -0.61
CA LYS A 252 14.71 1.12 -1.43
C LYS A 252 15.24 -0.06 -0.60
N GLN A 253 16.28 0.12 0.22
CA GLN A 253 16.81 -0.95 1.07
C GLN A 253 15.76 -1.48 2.06
N TYR A 254 14.88 -0.61 2.58
CA TYR A 254 13.76 -1.04 3.43
C TYR A 254 12.68 -1.78 2.63
N LEU A 255 12.38 -1.39 1.39
CA LEU A 255 11.46 -2.11 0.51
C LEU A 255 11.99 -3.51 0.14
N ASP A 256 13.23 -3.59 -0.34
CA ASP A 256 13.91 -4.86 -0.67
C ASP A 256 13.86 -5.83 0.53
N LYS A 257 14.12 -5.31 1.74
CA LYS A 257 14.08 -6.06 3.01
C LYS A 257 12.68 -6.40 3.52
N ILE A 258 11.66 -5.60 3.19
CA ILE A 258 10.25 -5.95 3.43
C ILE A 258 9.87 -7.14 2.55
N ASP A 259 10.30 -7.16 1.29
CA ASP A 259 9.98 -8.26 0.37
C ASP A 259 10.72 -9.56 0.70
N GLU A 260 11.98 -9.50 1.15
CA GLU A 260 12.66 -10.65 1.78
C GLU A 260 11.81 -11.25 2.92
N LYS A 261 11.29 -10.41 3.83
CA LYS A 261 10.49 -10.85 4.97
C LYS A 261 9.08 -11.30 4.57
N ASN A 262 8.50 -10.76 3.50
CA ASN A 262 7.27 -11.26 2.90
C ASN A 262 7.46 -12.69 2.34
N VAL A 263 8.57 -12.95 1.66
CA VAL A 263 8.91 -14.29 1.13
C VAL A 263 9.11 -15.29 2.27
N GLU A 264 9.88 -14.94 3.31
CA GLU A 264 10.04 -15.77 4.53
C GLU A 264 8.68 -16.07 5.18
N LEU A 265 7.82 -15.05 5.33
CA LEU A 265 6.49 -15.19 5.94
C LEU A 265 5.57 -16.12 5.11
N ILE A 266 5.64 -16.07 3.78
CA ILE A 266 4.88 -16.95 2.89
C ILE A 266 5.38 -18.40 3.01
N LEU A 267 6.70 -18.62 3.06
CA LEU A 267 7.30 -19.94 3.26
C LEU A 267 6.91 -20.53 4.62
N LEU A 268 6.98 -19.74 5.69
CA LEU A 268 6.60 -20.17 7.03
C LEU A 268 5.09 -20.46 7.14
N LYS A 269 4.22 -19.61 6.57
CA LYS A 269 2.77 -19.88 6.47
C LYS A 269 2.48 -21.20 5.73
N ARG A 270 3.22 -21.50 4.65
CA ARG A 270 3.10 -22.77 3.91
C ARG A 270 3.57 -23.96 4.74
N GLN A 271 4.62 -23.81 5.56
CA GLN A 271 5.09 -24.86 6.47
C GLN A 271 4.10 -25.12 7.61
N VAL A 272 3.55 -24.07 8.24
CA VAL A 272 2.49 -24.19 9.24
C VAL A 272 1.25 -24.87 8.65
N GLY A 273 0.81 -24.46 7.46
CA GLY A 273 -0.32 -25.09 6.77
C GLY A 273 -0.13 -26.59 6.54
N LYS A 274 1.07 -27.03 6.12
CA LYS A 274 1.43 -28.46 6.02
C LYS A 274 1.38 -29.15 7.39
N ALA A 275 1.94 -28.54 8.43
CA ALA A 275 1.96 -29.12 9.78
C ALA A 275 0.54 -29.30 10.34
N THR A 276 -0.34 -28.31 10.16
CA THR A 276 -1.76 -28.39 10.55
C THR A 276 -2.51 -29.47 9.76
N GLN A 277 -2.24 -29.63 8.45
CA GLN A 277 -2.81 -30.71 7.65
C GLN A 277 -2.38 -32.10 8.15
N SER A 278 -1.10 -32.29 8.49
CA SER A 278 -0.60 -33.54 9.08
C SER A 278 -1.20 -33.80 10.46
N LEU A 279 -1.27 -32.78 11.32
CA LEU A 279 -1.88 -32.88 12.65
C LEU A 279 -3.36 -33.29 12.59
N ASN A 280 -4.12 -32.72 11.67
CA ASN A 280 -5.52 -33.10 11.47
C ASN A 280 -5.66 -34.55 11.00
N ARG A 281 -4.82 -35.02 10.08
CA ARG A 281 -4.80 -36.44 9.66
C ARG A 281 -4.54 -37.37 10.84
N TYR A 282 -3.49 -37.12 11.63
CA TYR A 282 -3.20 -37.94 12.82
C TYR A 282 -4.32 -37.90 13.86
N LYS A 283 -5.01 -36.77 14.00
CA LYS A 283 -6.20 -36.64 14.86
C LYS A 283 -7.37 -37.48 14.34
N ASP A 284 -7.61 -37.49 13.04
CA ASP A 284 -8.68 -38.26 12.42
C ASP A 284 -8.40 -39.78 12.43
N ASP A 285 -7.15 -40.18 12.19
CA ASP A 285 -6.68 -41.57 12.35
C ASP A 285 -6.82 -42.06 13.80
N LEU A 286 -6.43 -41.23 14.78
CA LEU A 286 -6.60 -41.52 16.20
C LEU A 286 -8.09 -41.61 16.59
N ASN A 287 -8.93 -40.69 16.12
CA ASN A 287 -10.37 -40.73 16.32
C ASN A 287 -11.01 -41.99 15.71
N LYS A 288 -10.46 -42.51 14.61
CA LYS A 288 -10.88 -43.80 14.05
C LYS A 288 -10.46 -44.96 14.96
N GLN A 289 -9.19 -45.02 15.38
CA GLN A 289 -8.71 -46.07 16.29
C GLN A 289 -9.48 -46.10 17.62
N ILE A 290 -9.86 -44.93 18.16
CA ILE A 290 -10.70 -44.84 19.37
C ILE A 290 -12.09 -45.45 19.14
N LYS A 291 -12.72 -45.24 17.97
CA LYS A 291 -13.99 -45.88 17.63
C LYS A 291 -13.84 -47.40 17.46
N ASP A 292 -12.81 -47.82 16.72
CA ASP A 292 -12.50 -49.24 16.50
C ASP A 292 -12.28 -49.97 17.85
N LEU A 293 -11.63 -49.32 18.83
CA LEU A 293 -11.47 -49.82 20.21
C LEU A 293 -12.81 -49.91 20.95
N ILE A 294 -13.63 -48.86 20.94
CA ILE A 294 -14.96 -48.85 21.60
C ILE A 294 -15.88 -49.95 21.03
N ASP A 295 -15.84 -50.19 19.71
CA ASP A 295 -16.60 -51.27 19.07
C ASP A 295 -16.05 -52.66 19.44
N ILE A 296 -14.74 -52.80 19.63
CA ILE A 296 -14.12 -54.03 20.14
C ILE A 296 -14.50 -54.27 21.61
N GLU A 297 -14.47 -53.25 22.47
CA GLU A 297 -14.88 -53.35 23.88
C GLU A 297 -16.36 -53.77 23.99
N GLN A 298 -17.25 -53.17 23.20
CA GLN A 298 -18.66 -53.58 23.12
C GLN A 298 -18.82 -55.03 22.65
N ARG A 299 -18.00 -55.49 21.70
CA ARG A 299 -18.02 -56.89 21.23
C ARG A 299 -17.50 -57.85 22.29
N ILE A 300 -16.45 -57.49 23.03
CA ILE A 300 -15.94 -58.27 24.17
C ILE A 300 -16.99 -58.35 25.27
N GLY A 301 -17.67 -57.24 25.61
CA GLY A 301 -18.75 -57.24 26.59
C GLY A 301 -19.92 -58.15 26.20
N LYS A 302 -20.33 -58.13 24.92
CA LYS A 302 -21.36 -59.03 24.37
C LYS A 302 -20.91 -60.50 24.36
N GLN A 303 -19.65 -60.77 24.01
CA GLN A 303 -19.10 -62.13 24.02
C GLN A 303 -18.96 -62.69 25.44
N SER A 304 -18.60 -61.85 26.41
CA SER A 304 -18.48 -62.20 27.82
C SER A 304 -19.83 -62.58 28.42
N SER A 305 -20.89 -61.78 28.20
CA SER A 305 -22.23 -62.11 28.71
C SER A 305 -22.84 -63.34 28.03
N LEU A 306 -22.54 -63.58 26.74
CA LEU A 306 -22.88 -64.85 26.07
C LEU A 306 -22.11 -66.04 26.66
N TYR A 307 -20.83 -65.87 26.99
CA TYR A 307 -20.01 -66.92 27.61
C TYR A 307 -20.54 -67.28 29.00
N THR A 308 -20.73 -66.30 29.90
CA THR A 308 -21.28 -66.54 31.24
C THR A 308 -22.67 -67.19 31.19
N ARG A 309 -23.50 -66.82 30.20
CA ARG A 309 -24.79 -67.48 29.98
C ARG A 309 -24.64 -68.95 29.56
N ALA A 310 -23.78 -69.24 28.58
CA ALA A 310 -23.54 -70.60 28.11
C ALA A 310 -22.88 -71.48 29.19
N GLU A 311 -22.03 -70.89 30.03
CA GLU A 311 -21.42 -71.53 31.20
C GLU A 311 -22.48 -71.90 32.25
N GLN A 312 -23.43 -71.01 32.55
CA GLN A 312 -24.57 -71.32 33.41
C GLN A 312 -25.48 -72.40 32.79
N GLU A 313 -25.85 -72.28 31.52
CA GLU A 313 -26.66 -73.29 30.81
C GLU A 313 -25.98 -74.67 30.78
N MET A 314 -24.64 -74.72 30.73
CA MET A 314 -23.85 -75.96 30.85
C MET A 314 -23.85 -76.53 32.28
N ILE A 315 -23.74 -75.68 33.32
CA ILE A 315 -23.86 -76.09 34.73
C ILE A 315 -25.24 -76.70 34.99
N ASP A 316 -26.30 -76.03 34.53
CA ASP A 316 -27.68 -76.49 34.69
C ASP A 316 -27.91 -77.81 33.93
N ALA A 317 -27.38 -77.94 32.71
CA ALA A 317 -27.46 -79.17 31.91
C ALA A 317 -26.68 -80.35 32.52
N THR A 318 -25.50 -80.12 33.10
CA THR A 318 -24.73 -81.20 33.77
C THR A 318 -25.35 -81.62 35.10
N TYR A 319 -25.98 -80.70 35.83
CA TYR A 319 -26.82 -81.02 36.99
C TYR A 319 -28.02 -81.87 36.59
N GLU A 320 -28.76 -81.47 35.54
CA GLU A 320 -29.92 -82.23 35.06
C GLU A 320 -29.53 -83.60 34.49
N GLN A 321 -28.42 -83.68 33.74
CA GLN A 321 -27.86 -84.96 33.29
C GLN A 321 -27.53 -85.88 34.49
N SER A 322 -26.97 -85.33 35.57
CA SER A 322 -26.66 -86.08 36.78
C SER A 322 -27.94 -86.54 37.53
N ARG A 323 -29.02 -85.75 37.46
CA ARG A 323 -30.34 -86.11 37.99
C ARG A 323 -31.00 -87.22 37.17
N ALA A 324 -31.02 -87.06 35.84
CA ALA A 324 -31.54 -88.03 34.89
C ALA A 324 -30.77 -89.36 34.95
N ALA A 325 -29.44 -89.33 35.09
CA ALA A 325 -28.61 -90.52 35.23
C ALA A 325 -28.93 -91.32 36.50
N LYS A 326 -29.20 -90.64 37.64
CA LYS A 326 -29.64 -91.32 38.88
C LYS A 326 -31.01 -91.99 38.71
N VAL A 327 -31.97 -91.29 38.08
CA VAL A 327 -33.30 -91.85 37.80
C VAL A 327 -33.20 -93.03 36.82
N HIS A 328 -32.41 -92.90 35.75
CA HIS A 328 -32.17 -93.99 34.80
C HIS A 328 -31.47 -95.19 35.44
N HIS A 329 -30.50 -94.97 36.34
CA HIS A 329 -29.83 -96.07 37.05
C HIS A 329 -30.80 -96.83 37.95
N HIS A 330 -31.66 -96.14 38.70
CA HIS A 330 -32.67 -96.78 39.54
C HIS A 330 -33.78 -97.47 38.72
N LEU A 331 -34.18 -96.89 37.58
CA LEU A 331 -35.09 -97.57 36.64
C LEU A 331 -34.44 -98.81 36.01
N ALA A 332 -33.14 -98.76 35.69
CA ALA A 332 -32.40 -99.90 35.14
C ALA A 332 -32.31 -101.03 36.17
N GLU A 333 -31.95 -100.72 37.42
CA GLU A 333 -31.98 -101.62 38.58
C GLU A 333 -33.37 -102.27 38.75
N GLN A 334 -34.45 -101.47 38.74
CA GLN A 334 -35.83 -101.99 38.76
C GLN A 334 -36.16 -102.90 37.58
N THR A 335 -35.62 -102.65 36.37
CA THR A 335 -35.84 -103.54 35.21
C THR A 335 -34.95 -104.79 35.18
N GLU A 336 -33.83 -104.79 35.91
CA GLU A 336 -32.96 -105.95 36.06
C GLU A 336 -33.51 -106.92 37.13
N ASP A 337 -34.03 -106.38 38.23
CA ASP A 337 -34.80 -107.13 39.23
C ASP A 337 -36.15 -107.63 38.69
N TYR A 338 -36.78 -106.90 37.75
CA TYR A 338 -38.07 -107.27 37.17
C TYR A 338 -37.95 -108.36 36.09
N GLN A 339 -37.79 -109.61 36.54
CA GLN A 339 -38.06 -110.76 35.68
C GLN A 339 -39.57 -110.90 35.44
N VAL A 340 -39.98 -110.85 34.17
CA VAL A 340 -41.34 -111.16 33.74
C VAL A 340 -41.71 -112.57 34.22
N PRO A 341 -42.72 -112.74 35.10
CA PRO A 341 -43.09 -114.06 35.60
C PRO A 341 -43.50 -114.97 34.44
N GLU A 342 -42.95 -116.19 34.40
CA GLU A 342 -43.31 -117.18 33.39
C GLU A 342 -44.83 -117.33 33.31
N VAL A 343 -45.41 -117.38 32.10
CA VAL A 343 -46.87 -117.44 31.92
C VAL A 343 -47.48 -118.62 32.70
N LEU A 344 -46.76 -119.75 32.81
CA LEU A 344 -47.16 -120.88 33.64
C LEU A 344 -47.14 -120.58 35.14
N ASP A 345 -46.22 -119.76 35.64
CA ASP A 345 -46.18 -119.35 37.05
C ASP A 345 -47.25 -118.27 37.37
N TYR A 346 -47.49 -117.33 36.45
CA TYR A 346 -48.65 -116.44 36.56
C TYR A 346 -49.97 -117.23 36.56
N VAL A 347 -50.13 -118.21 35.67
CA VAL A 347 -51.31 -119.09 35.62
C VAL A 347 -51.41 -119.96 36.89
N LYS A 348 -50.30 -120.53 37.40
CA LYS A 348 -50.29 -121.25 38.69
C LYS A 348 -50.72 -120.34 39.85
N LYS A 349 -50.14 -119.14 39.96
CA LYS A 349 -50.49 -118.16 41.02
C LYS A 349 -51.94 -117.69 40.91
N LYS A 350 -52.47 -117.53 39.68
CA LYS A 350 -53.87 -117.14 39.44
C LYS A 350 -54.85 -118.28 39.67
N ALA A 351 -54.50 -119.52 39.35
CA ALA A 351 -55.26 -120.71 39.70
C ALA A 351 -55.21 -121.00 41.22
N LEU A 352 -54.09 -120.70 41.88
CA LEU A 352 -53.96 -120.75 43.34
C LEU A 352 -54.82 -119.67 44.01
N LEU A 353 -54.84 -118.44 43.48
CA LEU A 353 -55.77 -117.39 43.90
C LEU A 353 -57.23 -117.87 43.76
N TYR A 354 -57.61 -118.36 42.58
CA TYR A 354 -58.97 -118.87 42.34
C TYR A 354 -59.33 -120.05 43.27
N ASN A 355 -58.40 -120.96 43.53
CA ASN A 355 -58.59 -122.04 44.49
C ASN A 355 -58.74 -121.52 45.93
N LEU A 356 -57.96 -120.50 46.33
CA LEU A 356 -58.09 -119.86 47.65
C LEU A 356 -59.39 -119.04 47.77
N GLU A 357 -59.82 -118.34 46.73
CA GLU A 357 -61.11 -117.64 46.67
C GLU A 357 -62.26 -118.64 46.82
N ARG A 358 -62.23 -119.72 46.04
CA ARG A 358 -63.21 -120.81 46.10
C ARG A 358 -63.17 -121.58 47.43
N ASP A 359 -62.01 -121.77 48.02
CA ASP A 359 -61.88 -122.39 49.34
C ASP A 359 -62.34 -121.45 50.45
N CYS A 360 -62.13 -120.13 50.33
CA CYS A 360 -62.74 -119.11 51.17
C CYS A 360 -64.26 -119.11 51.04
N GLU A 361 -64.84 -119.26 49.84
CA GLU A 361 -66.28 -119.48 49.67
C GLU A 361 -66.76 -120.78 50.33
N VAL A 362 -66.01 -121.88 50.19
CA VAL A 362 -66.34 -123.16 50.83
C VAL A 362 -66.24 -123.06 52.36
N TRP A 363 -65.28 -122.32 52.90
CA TRP A 363 -65.17 -122.05 54.34
C TRP A 363 -66.25 -121.09 54.82
N ALA A 364 -66.60 -120.03 54.08
CA ALA A 364 -67.73 -119.16 54.39
C ALA A 364 -69.04 -119.95 54.40
N ARG A 365 -69.27 -120.81 53.39
CA ARG A 365 -70.43 -121.70 53.31
C ARG A 365 -70.43 -122.80 54.39
N LYS A 366 -69.27 -123.27 54.85
CA LYS A 366 -69.14 -124.13 56.03
C LYS A 366 -69.46 -123.39 57.32
N VAL A 367 -69.06 -122.12 57.46
CA VAL A 367 -69.41 -121.26 58.60
C VAL A 367 -70.91 -120.95 58.60
N GLU A 368 -71.52 -120.73 57.44
CA GLU A 368 -72.97 -120.60 57.26
C GLU A 368 -73.73 -121.89 57.59
N ILE A 369 -73.24 -123.06 57.16
CA ILE A 369 -73.80 -124.35 57.56
C ILE A 369 -73.61 -124.59 59.08
N ALA A 370 -72.48 -124.18 59.65
CA ALA A 370 -72.21 -124.30 61.09
C ALA A 370 -73.10 -123.37 61.92
N SER A 371 -73.32 -122.12 61.50
CA SER A 371 -74.24 -121.19 62.17
C SER A 371 -75.69 -121.63 62.01
N ASN A 372 -76.08 -122.17 60.84
CA ASN A 372 -77.41 -122.74 60.65
C ASN A 372 -77.63 -124.04 61.45
N ASN A 373 -76.60 -124.88 61.64
CA ASN A 373 -76.67 -126.01 62.59
C ASN A 373 -76.74 -125.54 64.04
N LEU A 374 -75.99 -124.49 64.41
CA LEU A 374 -76.04 -123.92 65.75
C LEU A 374 -77.42 -123.30 66.04
N ASN A 375 -78.03 -122.64 65.05
CA ASN A 375 -79.40 -122.16 65.10
C ASN A 375 -80.42 -123.31 65.19
N PHE A 376 -80.23 -124.39 64.41
CA PHE A 376 -81.09 -125.58 64.47
C PHE A 376 -81.02 -126.28 65.84
N ILE A 377 -79.82 -126.41 66.41
CA ILE A 377 -79.60 -126.95 67.77
C ILE A 377 -80.18 -126.00 68.83
N GLY A 378 -80.05 -124.68 68.65
CA GLY A 378 -80.67 -123.67 69.52
C GLY A 378 -82.20 -123.77 69.53
N ILE A 379 -82.83 -123.88 68.34
CA ILE A 379 -84.27 -124.10 68.19
C ILE A 379 -84.69 -125.43 68.83
N HIS A 380 -83.93 -126.51 68.62
CA HIS A 380 -84.21 -127.82 69.22
C HIS A 380 -84.14 -127.77 70.76
N TRP A 381 -83.17 -127.06 71.33
CA TRP A 381 -83.08 -126.85 72.78
C TRP A 381 -84.24 -126.01 73.33
N SER A 382 -84.64 -124.95 72.62
CA SER A 382 -85.82 -124.15 72.99
C SER A 382 -87.15 -124.92 72.93
N VAL A 383 -87.24 -126.00 72.14
CA VAL A 383 -88.45 -126.83 72.01
C VAL A 383 -88.48 -128.00 73.00
N THR A 384 -87.32 -128.47 73.49
CA THR A 384 -87.26 -129.70 74.33
C THR A 384 -87.40 -129.42 75.83
N TYR A 385 -87.18 -128.18 76.30
CA TYR A 385 -87.31 -127.78 77.71
C TYR A 385 -88.55 -126.90 77.97
N LEU A 386 -89.70 -127.30 77.42
CA LEU A 386 -91.01 -126.67 77.70
C LEU A 386 -92.12 -127.67 78.07
N ILE A 387 -91.75 -128.92 78.41
CA ILE A 387 -92.65 -129.98 78.92
C ILE A 387 -91.98 -130.71 80.10
N GLU A 388 -91.53 -129.94 81.10
CA GLU A 388 -91.44 -130.28 82.52
C GLU A 388 -91.36 -128.97 83.35
#